data_AF-A0A365HA89-F1
#
_entry.id   AF-A0A365HA89-F1
#
_cell.length_a   1.000
_cell.length_b   1.000
_cell.length_c   1.000
_cell.angle_alpha   90.00
_cell.angle_beta   90.00
_cell.angle_gamma   90.00
#
_symmetry.space_group_name_H-M   'P 1'
#
loop_
_entity.id
_entity.type
_entity.pdbx_description
1 polymer ?
#
loop_
_entity_poly.entity_id
_entity_poly.type
_entity_poly.pdbx_seq_one_letter_code
_entity_poly.pdbx_strand_id
1 'polypeptide(L)'
;MIQDVRRTLIRRYGHADPDRLGSGERRAAITVPVHFHAISSGSAGRLPRATVERQIGAMNAAYGGRAGGADTGVRFRLDSFTVVDNPAWFRGPQQHERQMKQALRRGGRGTLNLYSAAVGAAVLGFSTFPQAYSAMPVLDGVVVDYRSLPGGTYRNYNRGHTAVHEIGHWLGLFHTFENGCQAPGDGVADTPYQRTATNNCPVGKDTCPEPGMDAVHNFMDYSWDVCMREFTAGQGRAIRAAWAAYRA
;
A
#
# COMPACT_ATOMS: atom_id res chain seq x y z
N MET A 1 -6.60 7.53 13.15
CA MET A 1 -6.80 7.80 11.71
C MET A 1 -8.25 7.61 11.27
N ILE A 2 -8.91 6.48 11.58
CA ILE A 2 -10.33 6.22 11.19
C ILE A 2 -11.27 7.39 11.53
N GLN A 3 -11.22 7.87 12.78
CA GLN A 3 -12.02 9.04 13.21
C GLN A 3 -11.60 10.34 12.50
N ASP A 4 -10.35 10.45 12.09
CA ASP A 4 -9.85 11.62 11.37
C ASP A 4 -10.35 11.67 9.92
N VAL A 5 -10.41 10.52 9.23
CA VAL A 5 -11.03 10.38 7.91
C VAL A 5 -12.49 10.84 8.00
N ARG A 6 -13.23 10.31 8.98
CA ARG A 6 -14.64 10.65 9.20
C ARG A 6 -14.84 12.16 9.43
N ARG A 7 -14.06 12.77 10.33
CA ARG A 7 -14.13 14.22 10.58
C ARG A 7 -13.77 15.04 9.35
N THR A 8 -12.75 14.61 8.60
CA THR A 8 -12.31 15.29 7.38
C THR A 8 -13.37 15.23 6.29
N LEU A 9 -14.02 14.09 6.10
CA LEU A 9 -15.13 13.93 5.15
C LEU A 9 -16.33 14.81 5.55
N ILE A 10 -16.75 14.79 6.82
CA ILE A 10 -17.84 15.65 7.30
C ILE A 10 -17.53 17.13 7.09
N ARG A 11 -16.31 17.57 7.43
CA ARG A 11 -15.89 18.97 7.24
C ARG A 11 -15.92 19.38 5.77
N ARG A 12 -15.56 18.47 4.86
CA ARG A 12 -15.41 18.79 3.43
C ARG A 12 -16.70 18.61 2.62
N TYR A 13 -17.52 17.64 2.99
CA TYR A 13 -18.67 17.19 2.19
C TYR A 13 -19.98 17.13 2.99
N GLY A 14 -19.98 17.47 4.28
CA GLY A 14 -21.18 17.45 5.13
C GLY A 14 -21.61 16.06 5.63
N HIS A 15 -20.94 14.99 5.20
CA HIS A 15 -21.20 13.62 5.65
C HIS A 15 -19.92 12.76 5.67
N ALA A 16 -19.96 11.64 6.39
CA ALA A 16 -18.85 10.68 6.52
C ALA A 16 -18.87 9.54 5.50
N ASP A 17 -20.02 9.36 4.83
CA ASP A 17 -20.26 8.23 3.95
C ASP A 17 -19.63 8.48 2.56
N PRO A 18 -18.60 7.71 2.15
CA PRO A 18 -17.98 7.89 0.84
C PRO A 18 -18.95 7.60 -0.33
N ASP A 19 -19.99 6.80 -0.12
CA ASP A 19 -20.96 6.45 -1.17
C ASP A 19 -22.01 7.56 -1.40
N ARG A 20 -22.03 8.57 -0.51
CA ARG A 20 -22.85 9.79 -0.64
C ARG A 20 -22.11 10.96 -1.29
N LEU A 21 -20.81 10.83 -1.56
CA LEU A 21 -20.03 11.90 -2.19
C LEU A 21 -20.61 12.28 -3.57
N GLY A 22 -20.40 13.50 -4.06
CA GLY A 22 -20.88 13.93 -5.38
C GLY A 22 -20.33 13.04 -6.51
N SER A 23 -20.98 13.01 -7.68
CA SER A 23 -20.55 12.16 -8.81
C SER A 23 -19.09 12.43 -9.27
N GLY A 24 -18.60 13.66 -9.11
CA GLY A 24 -17.20 14.03 -9.37
C GLY A 24 -16.20 13.51 -8.33
N GLU A 25 -16.67 13.20 -7.12
CA GLU A 25 -15.88 12.73 -5.97
C GLU A 25 -15.97 11.20 -5.82
N ARG A 26 -17.12 10.60 -6.16
CA ARG A 26 -17.36 9.16 -6.36
C ARG A 26 -16.70 8.62 -7.63
N ARG A 27 -15.48 9.06 -7.98
CA ARG A 27 -14.79 8.62 -9.21
C ARG A 27 -14.99 7.12 -9.42
N ALA A 28 -15.67 6.75 -10.51
CA ALA A 28 -15.96 5.37 -10.86
C ALA A 28 -14.67 4.53 -10.99
N ALA A 29 -13.53 5.19 -11.22
CA ALA A 29 -12.19 4.64 -11.05
C ALA A 29 -11.19 5.73 -10.61
N ILE A 30 -10.35 5.41 -9.63
CA ILE A 30 -9.19 6.22 -9.23
C ILE A 30 -7.98 5.73 -10.04
N THR A 31 -7.49 6.52 -11.00
CA THR A 31 -6.21 6.25 -11.65
C THR A 31 -5.10 7.06 -11.00
N VAL A 32 -4.19 6.37 -10.31
CA VAL A 32 -3.04 6.94 -9.61
C VAL A 32 -1.84 7.00 -10.56
N PRO A 33 -1.31 8.19 -10.88
CA PRO A 33 -0.04 8.32 -11.58
C PRO A 33 1.10 7.83 -10.68
N VAL A 34 2.00 7.02 -11.23
CA VAL A 34 3.14 6.44 -10.50
C VAL A 34 4.45 6.93 -11.09
N HIS A 35 5.28 7.54 -10.24
CA HIS A 35 6.69 7.76 -10.52
C HIS A 35 7.50 6.71 -9.77
N PHE A 36 8.13 5.80 -10.51
CA PHE A 36 8.96 4.74 -9.96
C PHE A 36 10.43 5.18 -9.95
N HIS A 37 11.08 5.08 -8.80
CA HIS A 37 12.48 5.46 -8.58
C HIS A 37 13.28 4.24 -8.11
N ALA A 38 14.05 3.63 -9.00
CA ALA A 38 14.97 2.56 -8.64
C ALA A 38 16.29 3.14 -8.12
N ILE A 39 16.52 3.02 -6.82
CA ILE A 39 17.79 3.40 -6.21
C ILE A 39 18.74 2.20 -6.33
N SER A 40 19.97 2.46 -6.77
CA SER A 40 20.98 1.43 -6.99
C SER A 40 22.29 1.73 -6.27
N SER A 41 23.11 0.69 -6.15
CA SER A 41 24.54 0.77 -5.85
C SER A 41 25.27 -0.04 -6.92
N GLY A 42 25.70 0.62 -8.00
CA GLY A 42 26.22 -0.05 -9.19
C GLY A 42 25.15 -0.91 -9.86
N SER A 43 25.40 -2.21 -10.00
CA SER A 43 24.42 -3.16 -10.57
C SER A 43 23.33 -3.57 -9.58
N ALA A 44 23.59 -3.53 -8.27
CA ALA A 44 22.59 -3.88 -7.25
C ALA A 44 21.47 -2.85 -7.21
N GLY A 45 20.21 -3.29 -7.25
CA GLY A 45 19.04 -2.40 -7.30
C GLY A 45 18.83 -1.71 -8.65
N ARG A 46 19.69 -1.94 -9.65
CA ARG A 46 19.50 -1.42 -11.01
C ARG A 46 18.49 -2.30 -11.76
N LEU A 47 17.24 -1.87 -11.77
CA LEU A 47 16.13 -2.67 -12.31
C LEU A 47 15.94 -2.47 -13.82
N PRO A 48 15.64 -3.53 -14.59
CA PRO A 48 15.15 -3.38 -15.95
C PRO A 48 13.71 -2.85 -15.92
N ARG A 49 13.34 -2.05 -16.93
CA ARG A 49 11.98 -1.49 -17.08
C ARG A 49 10.89 -2.57 -17.01
N ALA A 50 11.14 -3.74 -17.59
CA ALA A 50 10.20 -4.86 -17.54
C ALA A 50 9.85 -5.32 -16.11
N THR A 51 10.78 -5.23 -15.15
CA THR A 51 10.49 -5.54 -13.74
C THR A 51 9.52 -4.52 -13.14
N VAL A 52 9.71 -3.23 -13.46
CA VAL A 52 8.83 -2.14 -13.02
C VAL A 52 7.44 -2.29 -13.63
N GLU A 53 7.35 -2.63 -14.92
CA GLU A 53 6.08 -2.88 -15.60
C GLU A 53 5.34 -4.09 -15.01
N ARG A 54 6.06 -5.18 -14.68
CA ARG A 54 5.47 -6.31 -13.95
C ARG A 54 4.97 -5.89 -12.56
N GLN A 55 5.68 -5.02 -11.84
CA GLN A 55 5.21 -4.50 -10.55
C GLN A 55 3.92 -3.69 -10.70
N ILE A 56 3.83 -2.83 -11.70
CA ILE A 56 2.59 -2.08 -12.00
C ILE A 56 1.45 -3.04 -12.39
N GLY A 57 1.77 -4.11 -13.13
CA GLY A 57 0.84 -5.19 -13.43
C GLY A 57 0.32 -5.89 -12.16
N ALA A 58 1.21 -6.27 -11.24
CA ALA A 58 0.84 -6.89 -9.97
C ALA A 58 -0.05 -5.97 -9.13
N MET A 59 0.27 -4.68 -9.05
CA MET A 59 -0.57 -3.68 -8.39
C MET A 59 -1.97 -3.61 -9.02
N ASN A 60 -2.06 -3.51 -10.36
CA ASN A 60 -3.34 -3.47 -11.06
C ASN A 60 -4.13 -4.79 -11.03
N ALA A 61 -3.47 -5.92 -10.76
CA ALA A 61 -4.13 -7.20 -10.54
C ALA A 61 -4.74 -7.27 -9.13
N ALA A 62 -3.97 -6.88 -8.11
CA ALA A 62 -4.42 -6.86 -6.71
C ALA A 62 -5.57 -5.87 -6.48
N TYR A 63 -5.35 -4.59 -6.79
CA TYR A 63 -6.36 -3.54 -6.56
C TYR A 63 -7.57 -3.65 -7.49
N GLY A 64 -7.42 -4.32 -8.64
CA GLY A 64 -8.51 -4.60 -9.57
C GLY A 64 -9.27 -5.90 -9.29
N GLY A 65 -9.02 -6.58 -8.16
CA GLY A 65 -9.70 -7.82 -7.78
C GLY A 65 -9.30 -9.07 -8.57
N ARG A 66 -8.42 -8.93 -9.58
CA ARG A 66 -7.99 -10.04 -10.45
C ARG A 66 -7.09 -11.07 -9.76
N ALA A 67 -6.61 -10.76 -8.56
CA ALA A 67 -5.90 -11.73 -7.73
C ALA A 67 -6.86 -12.68 -6.95
N GLY A 68 -8.15 -12.33 -6.80
CA GLY A 68 -9.15 -13.14 -6.09
C GLY A 68 -10.10 -12.36 -5.20
N GLY A 69 -9.76 -11.11 -4.85
CA GLY A 69 -10.58 -10.23 -4.01
C GLY A 69 -11.55 -9.30 -4.77
N ALA A 70 -12.09 -8.31 -4.04
CA ALA A 70 -12.96 -7.29 -4.62
C ALA A 70 -12.18 -6.27 -5.46
N ASP A 71 -12.84 -5.71 -6.49
CA ASP A 71 -12.32 -4.54 -7.18
C ASP A 71 -12.44 -3.29 -6.30
N THR A 72 -11.29 -2.71 -5.94
CA THR A 72 -11.23 -1.51 -5.10
C THR A 72 -11.63 -0.23 -5.87
N GLY A 73 -11.63 -0.30 -7.20
CA GLY A 73 -11.77 0.86 -8.10
C GLY A 73 -10.46 1.64 -8.31
N VAL A 74 -9.34 1.21 -7.72
CA VAL A 74 -8.03 1.84 -7.90
C VAL A 74 -7.24 1.18 -9.03
N ARG A 75 -6.62 2.00 -9.89
CA ARG A 75 -5.70 1.60 -10.95
C ARG A 75 -4.45 2.46 -10.90
N PHE A 76 -3.35 1.92 -11.41
CA PHE A 76 -2.05 2.58 -11.42
C PHE A 76 -1.54 2.71 -12.85
N ARG A 77 -1.05 3.90 -13.19
CA ARG A 77 -0.43 4.19 -14.49
C ARG A 77 1.03 4.59 -14.24
N LEU A 78 1.96 3.95 -14.92
CA LEU A 78 3.38 4.32 -14.84
C LEU A 78 3.61 5.59 -15.66
N ASP A 79 3.94 6.69 -14.99
CA ASP A 79 4.18 7.99 -15.62
C ASP A 79 5.67 8.23 -15.85
N SER A 80 6.51 7.82 -14.92
CA SER A 80 7.96 7.81 -15.14
C SER A 80 8.65 6.67 -14.42
N PHE A 81 9.80 6.31 -14.96
CA PHE A 81 10.75 5.40 -14.33
C PHE A 81 12.13 6.04 -14.34
N THR A 82 12.76 6.13 -13.18
CA THR A 82 14.10 6.71 -13.01
C THR A 82 14.99 5.72 -12.27
N VAL A 83 16.26 5.64 -12.68
CA VAL A 83 17.30 4.89 -11.98
C VAL A 83 18.29 5.88 -11.40
N VAL A 84 18.59 5.77 -10.12
CA VAL A 84 19.48 6.67 -9.39
C VAL A 84 20.56 5.84 -8.72
N ASP A 85 21.80 6.00 -9.18
CA ASP A 85 22.94 5.34 -8.54
C ASP A 85 23.41 6.15 -7.33
N ASN A 86 22.93 5.77 -6.16
CA ASN A 86 23.29 6.39 -4.89
C ASN A 86 23.43 5.30 -3.81
N PRO A 87 24.66 4.82 -3.57
CA PRO A 87 24.91 3.73 -2.62
C PRO A 87 24.47 4.01 -1.18
N ALA A 88 24.48 5.27 -0.74
CA ALA A 88 24.04 5.66 0.61
C ALA A 88 22.52 5.53 0.74
N TRP A 89 21.77 6.09 -0.22
CA TRP A 89 20.30 5.94 -0.24
C TRP A 89 19.88 4.49 -0.44
N PHE A 90 20.63 3.74 -1.26
CA PHE A 90 20.33 2.33 -1.52
C PHE A 90 20.43 1.46 -0.26
N ARG A 91 21.50 1.62 0.53
CA ARG A 91 21.75 0.79 1.73
C ARG A 91 21.11 1.33 3.01
N GLY A 92 20.82 2.62 3.07
CA GLY A 92 20.21 3.28 4.22
C GLY A 92 18.96 4.08 3.85
N PRO A 93 17.95 3.50 3.17
CA PRO A 93 16.81 4.27 2.66
C PRO A 93 16.00 4.94 3.77
N GLN A 94 15.92 4.34 4.97
CA GLN A 94 15.26 4.96 6.13
C GLN A 94 16.07 6.15 6.69
N GLN A 95 17.39 6.01 6.78
CA GLN A 95 18.29 7.07 7.28
C GLN A 95 18.31 8.28 6.33
N HIS A 96 18.19 8.03 5.02
CA HIS A 96 18.25 9.05 3.98
C HIS A 96 16.89 9.41 3.37
N GLU A 97 15.77 8.96 3.97
CA GLU A 97 14.44 9.05 3.36
C GLU A 97 14.10 10.47 2.92
N ARG A 98 14.29 11.45 3.81
CA ARG A 98 13.99 12.85 3.53
C ARG A 98 14.79 13.38 2.35
N GLN A 99 16.11 13.13 2.32
CA GLN A 99 16.99 13.60 1.26
C GLN A 99 16.61 12.98 -0.08
N MET A 100 16.40 11.65 -0.09
CA MET A 100 16.00 10.89 -1.27
C MET A 100 14.65 11.38 -1.82
N LYS A 101 13.62 11.48 -0.97
CA LYS A 101 12.29 11.91 -1.39
C LYS A 101 12.27 13.39 -1.78
N GLN A 102 13.01 14.26 -1.09
CA GLN A 102 13.13 15.68 -1.47
C GLN A 102 13.75 15.86 -2.86
N ALA A 103 14.73 15.02 -3.23
CA ALA A 103 15.39 15.11 -4.52
C ALA A 103 14.56 14.54 -5.67
N LEU A 104 13.74 13.51 -5.42
CA LEU A 104 13.15 12.68 -6.47
C LEU A 104 11.63 12.78 -6.60
N ARG A 105 10.92 13.18 -5.53
CA ARG A 105 9.46 13.21 -5.50
C ARG A 105 8.91 14.08 -6.64
N ARG A 106 7.87 13.56 -7.30
CA ARG A 106 7.14 14.26 -8.37
C ARG A 106 5.64 14.28 -8.08
N GLY A 107 4.97 15.33 -8.54
CA GLY A 107 3.52 15.49 -8.40
C GLY A 107 3.04 15.84 -6.98
N GLY A 108 1.72 15.79 -6.79
CA GLY A 108 1.03 16.19 -5.57
C GLY A 108 0.48 15.02 -4.75
N ARG A 109 -0.51 15.29 -3.89
CA ARG A 109 -1.16 14.30 -3.00
C ARG A 109 -1.80 13.09 -3.69
N GLY A 110 -2.19 13.26 -4.95
CA GLY A 110 -2.79 12.20 -5.78
C GLY A 110 -1.78 11.40 -6.60
N THR A 111 -0.47 11.63 -6.42
CA THR A 111 0.59 10.97 -7.19
C THR A 111 1.41 10.05 -6.28
N LEU A 112 1.56 8.79 -6.68
CA LEU A 112 2.38 7.82 -5.95
C LEU A 112 3.84 7.94 -6.39
N ASN A 113 4.73 8.19 -5.43
CA ASN A 113 6.17 8.00 -5.62
C ASN A 113 6.56 6.69 -4.95
N LEU A 114 6.98 5.72 -5.78
CA LEU A 114 7.37 4.38 -5.35
C LEU A 114 8.89 4.23 -5.53
N TYR A 115 9.60 3.98 -4.44
CA TYR A 115 11.05 3.84 -4.41
C TYR A 115 11.43 2.38 -4.18
N SER A 116 12.43 1.87 -4.89
CA SER A 116 13.05 0.58 -4.55
C SER A 116 14.48 0.77 -4.07
N ALA A 117 14.83 0.16 -2.94
CA ALA A 117 16.17 0.20 -2.34
C ALA A 117 16.48 -1.13 -1.63
N ALA A 118 17.63 -1.26 -0.95
CA ALA A 118 17.89 -2.38 -0.04
C ALA A 118 17.39 -2.02 1.36
N VAL A 119 16.09 -2.23 1.62
CA VAL A 119 15.44 -1.85 2.88
C VAL A 119 15.95 -2.72 4.03
N GLY A 120 16.05 -4.02 3.82
CA GLY A 120 16.56 -4.95 4.82
C GLY A 120 15.67 -6.18 5.00
N ALA A 121 16.04 -7.03 5.96
CA ALA A 121 15.35 -8.29 6.22
C ALA A 121 14.29 -8.22 7.32
N ALA A 122 14.39 -7.23 8.23
CA ALA A 122 13.44 -7.04 9.32
C ALA A 122 12.12 -6.41 8.84
N VAL A 123 12.18 -5.61 7.77
CA VAL A 123 11.04 -4.92 7.16
C VAL A 123 11.26 -4.89 5.66
N LEU A 124 10.24 -5.26 4.87
CA LEU A 124 10.33 -5.37 3.42
C LEU A 124 9.94 -4.07 2.69
N GLY A 125 9.29 -3.15 3.37
CA GLY A 125 8.87 -1.86 2.84
C GLY A 125 8.34 -0.95 3.94
N PHE A 126 8.14 0.32 3.61
CA PHE A 126 7.50 1.28 4.50
C PHE A 126 6.82 2.39 3.70
N SER A 127 5.83 2.99 4.33
CA SER A 127 4.95 3.95 3.71
C SER A 127 4.48 5.02 4.70
N THR A 128 4.08 6.17 4.17
CA THR A 128 3.36 7.19 4.94
C THR A 128 1.86 6.99 4.78
N PHE A 129 1.11 7.11 5.88
CA PHE A 129 -0.34 7.21 5.81
C PHE A 129 -0.82 8.54 5.16
N PRO A 130 -2.02 8.56 4.54
CA PRO A 130 -2.47 9.70 3.75
C PRO A 130 -2.66 11.00 4.54
N GLN A 131 -3.09 10.92 5.80
CA GLN A 131 -3.27 12.11 6.65
C GLN A 131 -1.95 12.86 6.92
N ALA A 132 -0.82 12.14 6.90
CA ALA A 132 0.49 12.73 7.15
C ALA A 132 0.93 13.69 6.03
N TYR A 133 0.34 13.59 4.83
CA TYR A 133 0.66 14.45 3.69
C TYR A 133 0.59 15.94 4.01
N SER A 134 -0.42 16.36 4.79
CA SER A 134 -0.62 17.77 5.13
C SER A 134 0.52 18.37 5.94
N ALA A 135 1.12 17.58 6.84
CA ALA A 135 2.21 18.01 7.72
C ALA A 135 3.59 17.73 7.10
N MET A 136 3.73 16.64 6.35
CA MET A 136 5.01 16.14 5.85
C MET A 136 4.94 15.73 4.37
N PRO A 137 4.58 16.65 3.45
CA PRO A 137 4.36 16.30 2.04
C PRO A 137 5.61 15.75 1.35
N VAL A 138 6.81 16.17 1.80
CA VAL A 138 8.10 15.68 1.29
C VAL A 138 8.28 14.19 1.55
N LEU A 139 7.79 13.67 2.67
CA LEU A 139 7.94 12.26 3.02
C LEU A 139 6.88 11.37 2.38
N ASP A 140 5.85 11.92 1.73
CA ASP A 140 4.79 11.08 1.15
C ASP A 140 5.31 10.17 0.05
N GLY A 141 4.96 8.88 0.15
CA GLY A 141 5.31 7.84 -0.81
C GLY A 141 5.59 6.49 -0.15
N VAL A 142 6.02 5.54 -0.96
CA VAL A 142 6.26 4.14 -0.57
C VAL A 142 7.68 3.73 -0.92
N VAL A 143 8.38 3.06 -0.01
CA VAL A 143 9.69 2.46 -0.26
C VAL A 143 9.58 0.95 -0.07
N VAL A 144 10.08 0.17 -1.01
CA VAL A 144 10.11 -1.30 -0.93
C VAL A 144 11.50 -1.86 -1.19
N ASP A 145 11.77 -3.05 -0.66
CA ASP A 145 12.99 -3.77 -0.98
C ASP A 145 12.99 -4.20 -2.45
N TYR A 146 14.03 -3.87 -3.20
CA TYR A 146 14.10 -4.20 -4.63
C TYR A 146 14.00 -5.71 -4.91
N ARG A 147 14.34 -6.54 -3.92
CA ARG A 147 14.29 -8.01 -4.03
C ARG A 147 12.89 -8.56 -3.87
N SER A 148 11.91 -7.77 -3.38
CA SER A 148 10.51 -8.20 -3.25
C SER A 148 9.67 -7.96 -4.51
N LEU A 149 10.23 -7.26 -5.49
CA LEU A 149 9.58 -7.03 -6.79
C LEU A 149 9.38 -8.35 -7.56
N PRO A 150 8.47 -8.39 -8.55
CA PRO A 150 8.21 -9.58 -9.34
C PRO A 150 9.45 -10.20 -9.99
N GLY A 151 9.78 -11.43 -9.56
CA GLY A 151 10.96 -12.17 -10.00
C GLY A 151 12.24 -11.84 -9.23
N GLY A 152 12.15 -11.09 -8.13
CA GLY A 152 13.25 -10.80 -7.23
C GLY A 152 13.69 -12.00 -6.38
N THR A 153 14.76 -11.79 -5.61
CA THR A 153 15.44 -12.86 -4.84
C THR A 153 14.92 -13.03 -3.42
N TYR A 154 13.97 -12.20 -2.97
CA TYR A 154 13.41 -12.33 -1.62
C TYR A 154 12.44 -13.51 -1.59
N ARG A 155 12.91 -14.68 -1.14
CA ARG A 155 12.12 -15.91 -1.10
C ARG A 155 10.78 -15.65 -0.41
N ASN A 156 9.71 -16.17 -1.01
CA ASN A 156 8.32 -16.04 -0.57
C ASN A 156 7.70 -14.63 -0.65
N TYR A 157 8.47 -13.61 -0.97
CA TYR A 157 8.01 -12.21 -1.06
C TYR A 157 8.38 -11.57 -2.40
N ASN A 158 8.46 -12.35 -3.48
CA ASN A 158 8.98 -11.92 -4.77
C ASN A 158 7.92 -11.87 -5.89
N ARG A 159 6.65 -11.66 -5.52
CA ARG A 159 5.54 -11.43 -6.47
C ARG A 159 5.10 -9.97 -6.50
N GLY A 160 5.77 -9.10 -5.76
CA GLY A 160 5.47 -7.67 -5.70
C GLY A 160 4.35 -7.31 -4.74
N HIS A 161 3.91 -8.23 -3.86
CA HIS A 161 2.82 -7.95 -2.93
C HIS A 161 3.27 -7.10 -1.73
N THR A 162 4.58 -7.01 -1.44
CA THR A 162 5.09 -5.98 -0.50
C THR A 162 4.69 -4.58 -0.95
N ALA A 163 4.85 -4.24 -2.23
CA ALA A 163 4.41 -2.93 -2.71
C ALA A 163 2.89 -2.77 -2.63
N VAL A 164 2.12 -3.82 -2.90
CA VAL A 164 0.65 -3.81 -2.74
C VAL A 164 0.27 -3.51 -1.29
N HIS A 165 0.91 -4.16 -0.32
CA HIS A 165 0.70 -3.95 1.11
C HIS A 165 1.00 -2.51 1.53
N GLU A 166 2.20 -2.02 1.20
CA GLU A 166 2.61 -0.65 1.57
C GLU A 166 1.77 0.44 0.91
N ILE A 167 1.32 0.21 -0.32
CA ILE A 167 0.39 1.13 -0.99
C ILE A 167 -0.98 1.09 -0.31
N GLY A 168 -1.37 -0.04 0.31
CA GLY A 168 -2.56 -0.14 1.14
C GLY A 168 -2.53 0.86 2.30
N HIS A 169 -1.42 0.92 3.03
CA HIS A 169 -1.20 1.95 4.06
C HIS A 169 -1.17 3.37 3.49
N TRP A 170 -0.49 3.58 2.35
CA TRP A 170 -0.50 4.88 1.66
C TRP A 170 -1.91 5.32 1.25
N LEU A 171 -2.80 4.37 0.98
CA LEU A 171 -4.23 4.57 0.69
C LEU A 171 -5.12 4.54 1.95
N GLY A 172 -4.55 4.37 3.14
CA GLY A 172 -5.28 4.48 4.41
C GLY A 172 -5.82 3.17 4.99
N LEU A 173 -5.32 2.01 4.56
CA LEU A 173 -5.63 0.73 5.20
C LEU A 173 -4.69 0.44 6.35
N PHE A 174 -5.22 -0.17 7.41
CA PHE A 174 -4.44 -0.74 8.50
C PHE A 174 -4.13 -2.22 8.23
N HIS A 175 -3.25 -2.79 9.06
CA HIS A 175 -3.10 -4.24 9.10
C HIS A 175 -4.40 -4.91 9.53
N THR A 176 -4.70 -6.10 9.03
CA THR A 176 -5.90 -6.85 9.44
C THR A 176 -5.92 -7.20 10.93
N PHE A 177 -4.75 -7.26 11.55
CA PHE A 177 -4.56 -7.53 12.98
C PHE A 177 -4.45 -6.27 13.86
N GLU A 178 -4.72 -5.09 13.29
CA GLU A 178 -4.76 -3.84 14.04
C GLU A 178 -5.82 -3.93 15.15
N ASN A 179 -5.48 -3.47 16.36
CA ASN A 179 -6.31 -3.60 17.57
C ASN A 179 -6.67 -5.03 18.00
N GLY A 180 -6.11 -6.07 17.37
CA GLY A 180 -6.32 -7.46 17.76
C GLY A 180 -7.79 -7.88 17.70
N CYS A 181 -8.28 -8.53 18.77
CA CYS A 181 -9.68 -8.94 18.91
C CYS A 181 -10.58 -7.85 19.51
N GLN A 182 -10.19 -6.58 19.43
CA GLN A 182 -10.97 -5.48 20.01
C GLN A 182 -11.52 -4.58 18.93
N ALA A 183 -12.75 -4.13 19.13
CA ALA A 183 -13.35 -3.13 18.25
C ALA A 183 -12.53 -1.82 18.26
N PRO A 184 -12.36 -1.16 17.09
CA PRO A 184 -12.98 -1.48 15.80
C PRO A 184 -12.12 -2.37 14.89
N GLY A 185 -11.12 -3.09 15.41
CA GLY A 185 -10.14 -3.83 14.60
C GLY A 185 -9.34 -2.89 13.70
N ASP A 186 -9.18 -3.26 12.43
CA ASP A 186 -8.58 -2.43 11.39
C ASP A 186 -9.50 -1.29 10.89
N GLY A 187 -10.71 -1.20 11.44
CA GLY A 187 -11.72 -0.20 11.06
C GLY A 187 -12.51 -0.54 9.81
N VAL A 188 -12.37 -1.76 9.29
CA VAL A 188 -13.13 -2.27 8.15
C VAL A 188 -14.08 -3.37 8.66
N ALA A 189 -15.36 -3.28 8.32
CA ALA A 189 -16.39 -4.14 8.93
C ALA A 189 -16.42 -5.57 8.35
N ASP A 190 -15.88 -5.78 7.15
CA ASP A 190 -15.86 -7.08 6.46
C ASP A 190 -14.49 -7.76 6.51
N THR A 191 -13.58 -7.26 7.34
CA THR A 191 -12.33 -7.91 7.76
C THR A 191 -12.55 -8.49 9.15
N PRO A 192 -12.49 -9.82 9.32
CA PRO A 192 -12.58 -10.43 10.65
C PRO A 192 -11.48 -9.92 11.58
N TYR A 193 -11.77 -9.85 12.88
CA TYR A 193 -10.75 -9.52 13.86
C TYR A 193 -9.68 -10.60 13.91
N GLN A 194 -8.44 -10.16 14.06
CA GLN A 194 -7.28 -11.03 14.05
C GLN A 194 -6.29 -10.54 15.11
N ARG A 195 -5.86 -11.41 16.02
CA ARG A 195 -5.00 -11.01 17.15
C ARG A 195 -3.57 -10.71 16.73
N THR A 196 -3.06 -11.46 15.78
CA THR A 196 -1.64 -11.47 15.40
C THR A 196 -1.48 -11.60 13.90
N ALA A 197 -0.40 -11.08 13.35
CA ALA A 197 -0.05 -11.28 11.95
C ALA A 197 0.09 -12.77 11.61
N THR A 198 -0.28 -13.13 10.39
CA THR A 198 -0.03 -14.47 9.85
C THR A 198 1.38 -14.53 9.28
N ASN A 199 2.10 -15.61 9.60
CA ASN A 199 3.35 -15.94 8.93
C ASN A 199 3.12 -17.15 8.02
N ASN A 200 3.90 -17.23 6.94
CA ASN A 200 3.85 -18.34 5.99
C ASN A 200 2.53 -18.43 5.22
N CYS A 201 1.99 -19.64 5.12
CA CYS A 201 0.83 -20.01 4.32
C CYS A 201 -0.01 -21.09 5.04
N PRO A 202 -0.54 -20.82 6.25
CA PRO A 202 -1.39 -21.79 6.92
C PRO A 202 -2.69 -22.01 6.13
N VAL A 203 -3.25 -23.22 6.21
CA VAL A 203 -4.55 -23.54 5.59
C VAL A 203 -5.69 -22.76 6.25
N GLY A 204 -5.56 -22.48 7.54
CA GLY A 204 -6.48 -21.66 8.31
C GLY A 204 -5.81 -21.15 9.58
N LYS A 205 -6.31 -20.04 10.08
CA LYS A 205 -5.88 -19.42 11.33
C LYS A 205 -7.11 -18.72 11.91
N ASP A 206 -7.31 -18.87 13.21
CA ASP A 206 -8.43 -18.27 13.93
C ASP A 206 -7.92 -17.91 15.32
N THR A 207 -7.76 -16.62 15.58
CA THR A 207 -7.15 -16.13 16.81
C THR A 207 -8.10 -15.33 17.69
N CYS A 208 -9.33 -15.08 17.22
CA CYS A 208 -10.30 -14.25 17.91
C CYS A 208 -11.63 -15.01 18.07
N PRO A 209 -12.32 -14.85 19.22
CA PRO A 209 -13.61 -15.52 19.43
C PRO A 209 -14.74 -14.94 18.57
N GLU A 210 -14.56 -13.73 18.02
CA GLU A 210 -15.50 -13.11 17.10
C GLU A 210 -15.63 -13.90 15.78
N PRO A 211 -16.81 -13.89 15.14
CA PRO A 211 -17.02 -14.68 13.93
C PRO A 211 -16.09 -14.30 12.77
N GLY A 212 -15.54 -15.32 12.11
CA GLY A 212 -14.73 -15.21 10.90
C GLY A 212 -13.30 -15.69 11.12
N MET A 213 -12.75 -16.42 10.16
CA MET A 213 -11.34 -16.84 10.21
C MET A 213 -10.42 -15.63 10.00
N ASP A 214 -9.23 -15.68 10.58
CA ASP A 214 -8.19 -14.67 10.36
C ASP A 214 -7.93 -14.49 8.85
N ALA A 215 -7.61 -13.25 8.46
CA ALA A 215 -7.53 -12.83 7.08
C ALA A 215 -6.20 -13.21 6.39
N VAL A 216 -5.82 -14.50 6.48
CA VAL A 216 -4.57 -15.09 5.97
C VAL A 216 -4.27 -14.72 4.51
N HIS A 217 -5.30 -14.53 3.70
CA HIS A 217 -5.19 -14.25 2.27
C HIS A 217 -5.24 -12.76 1.92
N ASN A 218 -5.45 -11.89 2.90
CA ASN A 218 -5.57 -10.47 2.68
C ASN A 218 -4.20 -9.82 2.43
N PHE A 219 -4.14 -8.86 1.50
CA PHE A 219 -2.90 -8.13 1.23
C PHE A 219 -2.41 -7.28 2.43
N MET A 220 -3.26 -6.99 3.41
CA MET A 220 -2.91 -6.24 4.63
C MET A 220 -2.50 -7.14 5.81
N ASP A 221 -2.32 -8.44 5.60
CA ASP A 221 -1.66 -9.36 6.54
C ASP A 221 -0.18 -9.55 6.14
N TYR A 222 0.58 -10.39 6.88
CA TYR A 222 2.01 -10.67 6.65
C TYR A 222 2.31 -12.07 6.08
N SER A 223 1.28 -12.74 5.54
CA SER A 223 1.45 -14.02 4.85
C SER A 223 2.45 -13.91 3.70
N TRP A 224 2.98 -15.05 3.24
CA TRP A 224 3.80 -15.08 2.03
C TRP A 224 3.00 -14.61 0.80
N ASP A 225 3.69 -14.02 -0.17
CA ASP A 225 3.09 -13.51 -1.41
C ASP A 225 2.24 -14.55 -2.15
N VAL A 226 2.61 -15.84 -2.06
CA VAL A 226 1.87 -16.93 -2.72
C VAL A 226 0.47 -17.15 -2.12
N CYS A 227 0.23 -16.70 -0.89
CA CYS A 227 -1.03 -16.89 -0.19
C CYS A 227 -1.89 -15.63 -0.14
N MET A 228 -1.29 -14.45 -0.32
CA MET A 228 -2.04 -13.20 -0.44
C MET A 228 -2.70 -13.08 -1.82
N ARG A 229 -4.00 -12.76 -1.83
CA ARG A 229 -4.81 -12.67 -3.06
C ARG A 229 -5.95 -11.66 -3.04
N GLU A 230 -6.28 -11.05 -1.91
CA GLU A 230 -7.50 -10.25 -1.81
C GLU A 230 -7.39 -8.95 -1.02
N PHE A 231 -8.15 -7.96 -1.48
CA PHE A 231 -8.74 -6.92 -0.64
C PHE A 231 -10.25 -7.20 -0.51
N THR A 232 -10.85 -6.78 0.59
CA THR A 232 -12.31 -6.85 0.77
C THR A 232 -13.02 -5.67 0.10
N ALA A 233 -14.34 -5.77 -0.06
CA ALA A 233 -15.14 -4.65 -0.57
C ALA A 233 -15.12 -3.45 0.39
N GLY A 234 -15.07 -3.70 1.70
CA GLY A 234 -14.93 -2.70 2.75
C GLY A 234 -13.59 -1.99 2.72
N GLN A 235 -12.48 -2.71 2.48
CA GLN A 235 -11.17 -2.09 2.25
C GLN A 235 -11.20 -1.18 1.02
N GLY A 236 -11.88 -1.60 -0.06
CA GLY A 236 -12.13 -0.75 -1.23
C GLY A 236 -12.90 0.55 -0.90
N ARG A 237 -13.94 0.47 -0.05
CA ARG A 237 -14.67 1.66 0.45
C ARG A 237 -13.78 2.55 1.32
N ALA A 238 -12.99 1.96 2.23
CA ALA A 238 -12.07 2.69 3.09
C ALA A 238 -11.00 3.46 2.29
N ILE A 239 -10.42 2.82 1.26
CA ILE A 239 -9.50 3.46 0.32
C ILE A 239 -10.13 4.69 -0.34
N ARG A 240 -11.37 4.57 -0.85
CA ARG A 240 -12.07 5.70 -1.49
C ARG A 240 -12.36 6.85 -0.51
N ALA A 241 -12.76 6.53 0.72
CA ALA A 241 -12.94 7.52 1.77
C ALA A 241 -11.63 8.27 2.10
N ALA A 242 -10.53 7.54 2.31
CA ALA A 242 -9.22 8.12 2.57
C ALA A 242 -8.70 8.95 1.37
N TRP A 243 -8.95 8.48 0.14
CA TRP A 243 -8.63 9.23 -1.08
C TRP A 243 -9.38 10.57 -1.13
N ALA A 244 -10.69 10.56 -0.95
CA ALA A 244 -11.51 11.78 -0.96
C ALA A 244 -11.14 12.76 0.16
N ALA A 245 -10.70 12.25 1.30
CA ALA A 245 -10.26 13.07 2.43
C ALA A 245 -8.91 13.76 2.17
N TYR A 246 -7.92 13.03 1.64
CA TYR A 246 -6.52 13.46 1.70
C TYR A 246 -5.79 13.52 0.37
N ARG A 247 -6.28 12.85 -0.69
CA ARG A 247 -5.57 12.69 -1.98
C ARG A 247 -6.28 13.31 -3.18
N ALA A 248 -7.57 13.59 -3.07
CA ALA A 248 -8.39 14.26 -4.10
C ALA A 248 -8.08 15.76 -4.29
#